data_AF-A0A557WVR0-F1
#
_entry.id   AF-A0A557WVR0-F1
#
_cell.length_a   1.000
_cell.length_b   1.000
_cell.length_c   1.000
_cell.angle_alpha   90.00
_cell.angle_beta   90.00
_cell.angle_gamma   90.00
#
_symmetry.space_group_name_H-M   'P 1'
#
loop_
_entity.id
_entity.type
_entity.pdbx_description
1 polymer ?
#
loop_
_entity_poly.entity_id
_entity_poly.type
_entity_poly.pdbx_seq_one_letter_code
_entity_poly.pdbx_strand_id
1 'polypeptide(L)'
;MANTHTADELRRWLIDYLVTNIGCDRGDIDLNASFADLGVGSRAAVVLSGELAELAGRAISPVEMWQHPTIDDLVEFLTNPEAGNRAVESGDSVVRSDEPIAVVGMGCRLPGGVDG
;
A
#
# COMPACT_ATOMS: atom_id res chain seq x y z
N MET A 1 -7.40 -24.02 2.75
CA MET A 1 -6.14 -24.23 2.01
C MET A 1 -5.39 -22.92 2.10
N ALA A 2 -4.27 -22.87 2.83
CA ALA A 2 -3.49 -21.64 2.94
C ALA A 2 -2.76 -21.43 1.62
N ASN A 3 -3.10 -20.38 0.88
CA ASN A 3 -2.32 -19.93 -0.27
C ASN A 3 -1.03 -19.30 0.27
N THR A 4 -0.08 -20.13 0.69
CA THR A 4 1.26 -19.67 1.03
C THR A 4 1.99 -19.43 -0.29
N HIS A 5 1.77 -18.26 -0.88
CA HIS A 5 2.54 -17.86 -2.06
C HIS A 5 3.98 -17.58 -1.66
N THR A 6 4.91 -18.10 -2.45
CA THR A 6 6.35 -17.95 -2.21
C THR A 6 6.78 -16.54 -2.64
N ALA A 7 7.85 -16.01 -2.06
CA ALA A 7 8.41 -14.70 -2.44
C ALA A 7 8.61 -14.57 -3.97
N ASP A 8 9.08 -15.64 -4.61
CA ASP A 8 9.32 -15.68 -6.05
C ASP A 8 8.02 -15.56 -6.87
N GLU A 9 6.91 -16.14 -6.40
CA GLU A 9 5.62 -16.06 -7.07
C GLU A 9 5.06 -14.63 -7.02
N LEU A 10 5.16 -13.99 -5.85
CA LEU A 10 4.73 -12.61 -5.67
C LEU A 10 5.57 -11.65 -6.52
N ARG A 11 6.90 -11.81 -6.55
CA ARG A 11 7.79 -11.03 -7.43
C ARG A 11 7.40 -11.20 -8.89
N ARG A 12 7.18 -12.43 -9.33
CA ARG A 12 6.81 -12.72 -10.73
C ARG A 12 5.47 -12.09 -11.09
N TRP A 13 4.49 -12.17 -10.20
CA TRP A 13 3.19 -11.55 -10.39
C TRP A 13 3.28 -10.02 -10.45
N LEU A 14 4.08 -9.41 -9.57
CA LEU A 14 4.34 -7.96 -9.58
C LEU A 14 4.99 -7.51 -10.90
N ILE A 15 6.00 -8.24 -11.38
CA ILE A 15 6.63 -7.98 -12.68
C ILE A 15 5.61 -8.07 -13.80
N ASP A 16 4.77 -9.10 -13.81
CA ASP A 16 3.75 -9.29 -14.84
C ASP A 16 2.69 -8.18 -14.84
N TYR A 17 2.28 -7.74 -13.66
CA TYR A 17 1.39 -6.60 -13.48
C TYR A 17 2.00 -5.29 -14.01
N LEU A 18 3.28 -5.02 -13.71
CA LEU A 18 3.98 -3.83 -14.20
C LEU A 18 4.09 -3.82 -15.73
N VAL A 19 4.43 -4.97 -16.34
CA VAL A 19 4.50 -5.09 -17.81
C VAL A 19 3.13 -4.88 -18.45
N THR A 20 2.08 -5.48 -17.87
CA THR A 20 0.74 -5.47 -18.46
C THR A 20 0.02 -4.15 -18.25
N ASN A 21 0.13 -3.55 -17.06
CA ASN A 21 -0.68 -2.40 -16.66
C ASN A 21 0.08 -1.07 -16.75
N ILE A 22 1.41 -1.08 -16.56
CA ILE A 22 2.24 0.13 -16.66
C ILE A 22 2.96 0.20 -18.01
N GLY A 23 3.26 -0.96 -18.62
CA GLY A 23 4.00 -1.04 -19.88
C GLY A 23 5.52 -1.04 -19.70
N CYS A 24 6.00 -1.39 -18.50
CA CYS A 24 7.44 -1.54 -18.25
C CYS A 24 8.01 -2.77 -18.98
N ASP A 25 9.30 -2.70 -19.35
CA ASP A 25 9.99 -3.87 -19.89
C ASP A 25 10.54 -4.75 -18.76
N ARG A 26 10.40 -6.08 -18.85
CA ARG A 26 10.89 -6.99 -17.81
C ARG A 26 12.39 -6.85 -17.53
N GLY A 27 13.18 -6.42 -18.52
CA GLY A 27 14.61 -6.19 -18.36
C GLY A 27 14.98 -4.88 -17.68
N ASP A 28 14.04 -3.92 -17.59
CA ASP A 28 14.25 -2.58 -17.03
C ASP A 28 13.62 -2.40 -15.64
N ILE A 29 12.79 -3.37 -15.21
CA ILE A 29 12.19 -3.36 -13.87
C ILE A 29 13.25 -3.66 -12.81
N ASP A 30 13.65 -2.64 -12.06
CA ASP A 30 14.48 -2.79 -10.87
C ASP A 30 13.63 -3.13 -9.64
N LEU A 31 13.98 -4.21 -8.94
CA LEU A 31 13.25 -4.68 -7.75
C LEU A 31 13.42 -3.78 -6.53
N ASN A 32 14.48 -2.96 -6.51
CA ASN A 32 14.77 -1.97 -5.47
C ASN A 32 14.28 -0.57 -5.86
N ALA A 33 13.82 -0.38 -7.11
CA ALA A 33 13.19 0.87 -7.49
C ALA A 33 11.83 1.00 -6.80
N SER A 34 11.49 2.25 -6.49
CA SER A 34 10.17 2.54 -5.94
C SER A 34 9.09 2.34 -7.00
N PHE A 35 7.89 1.92 -6.60
CA PHE A 35 6.74 1.82 -7.48
C PHE A 35 6.48 3.13 -8.24
N ALA A 36 6.70 4.28 -7.60
CA ALA A 36 6.58 5.59 -8.26
C ALA A 36 7.60 5.80 -9.39
N ASP A 37 8.83 5.32 -9.20
CA ASP A 37 9.91 5.37 -10.21
C ASP A 37 9.62 4.43 -11.39
N LEU A 38 9.04 3.26 -11.08
CA LEU A 38 8.54 2.30 -12.06
C LEU A 38 7.25 2.77 -12.78
N GLY A 39 6.73 3.96 -12.48
CA GLY A 39 5.54 4.52 -13.15
C GLY A 39 4.19 4.13 -12.54
N VAL A 40 4.18 3.48 -11.37
CA VAL A 40 2.95 3.14 -10.64
C VAL A 40 2.43 4.38 -9.93
N GLY A 41 1.47 5.05 -10.54
CA GLY A 41 0.76 6.18 -9.91
C GLY A 41 -0.19 5.75 -8.78
N SER A 42 -0.68 6.72 -8.01
CA SER A 42 -1.54 6.48 -6.84
C SER A 42 -2.75 5.58 -7.12
N ARG A 43 -3.38 5.70 -8.31
CA ARG A 43 -4.49 4.83 -8.70
C ARG A 43 -4.05 3.39 -8.94
N ALA A 44 -2.92 3.20 -9.61
CA ALA A 44 -2.38 1.88 -9.89
C ALA A 44 -1.90 1.20 -8.59
N ALA A 45 -1.36 1.97 -7.65
CA ALA A 45 -0.95 1.48 -6.33
C ALA A 45 -2.13 0.96 -5.50
N VAL A 46 -3.27 1.65 -5.50
CA VAL A 46 -4.49 1.20 -4.79
C VAL A 46 -5.02 -0.10 -5.39
N VAL A 47 -5.13 -0.18 -6.73
CA VAL A 47 -5.56 -1.41 -7.41
C VAL A 47 -4.60 -2.56 -7.12
N LEU A 48 -3.29 -2.29 -7.21
CA LEU A 48 -2.25 -3.26 -6.92
C LEU A 48 -2.37 -3.82 -5.50
N SER A 49 -2.57 -2.95 -4.49
CA SER A 49 -2.75 -3.39 -3.11
C SER A 49 -3.99 -4.27 -2.91
N GLY A 50 -5.08 -4.00 -3.63
CA GLY A 50 -6.31 -4.80 -3.58
C GLY A 50 -6.11 -6.18 -4.20
N GLU A 51 -5.59 -6.25 -5.42
CA GLU A 51 -5.31 -7.51 -6.12
C GLU A 51 -4.30 -8.36 -5.35
N LEU A 52 -3.26 -7.73 -4.80
CA LEU A 52 -2.24 -8.41 -4.01
C LEU A 52 -2.81 -8.90 -2.66
N ALA A 53 -3.77 -8.17 -2.08
CA ALA A 53 -4.47 -8.60 -0.88
C ALA A 53 -5.33 -9.84 -1.12
N GLU A 54 -6.03 -9.89 -2.26
CA GLU A 54 -6.78 -11.07 -2.69
C GLU A 54 -5.86 -12.25 -2.98
N LEU A 55 -4.74 -12.02 -3.67
CA LEU A 55 -3.75 -13.05 -3.98
C LEU A 55 -3.11 -13.63 -2.72
N ALA A 56 -2.61 -12.77 -1.83
CA ALA A 56 -1.96 -13.18 -0.57
C ALA A 56 -2.96 -13.64 0.49
N GLY A 57 -4.27 -13.45 0.28
CA GLY A 57 -5.32 -13.79 1.23
C GLY A 57 -5.26 -12.98 2.53
N ARG A 58 -4.64 -11.79 2.50
CA ARG A 58 -4.51 -10.87 3.64
C ARG A 58 -4.86 -9.45 3.23
N ALA A 59 -5.50 -8.69 4.10
CA ALA A 59 -5.75 -7.28 3.83
C ALA A 59 -4.42 -6.51 3.74
N ILE A 60 -4.19 -5.83 2.63
CA ILE A 60 -3.06 -4.92 2.43
C ILE A 60 -3.64 -3.53 2.26
N SER A 61 -3.30 -2.63 3.17
CA SER A 61 -3.71 -1.23 3.06
C SER A 61 -2.78 -0.48 2.10
N PRO A 62 -3.27 0.52 1.36
CA PRO A 62 -2.43 1.36 0.51
C PRO A 62 -1.36 2.12 1.30
N VAL A 63 -1.52 2.27 2.62
CA VAL A 63 -0.47 2.81 3.52
C VAL A 63 0.76 1.90 3.54
N GLU A 64 0.58 0.57 3.49
CA GLU A 64 1.71 -0.36 3.51
C GLU A 64 2.51 -0.34 2.21
N MET A 65 1.85 -0.07 1.07
CA MET A 65 2.52 0.24 -0.19
C MET A 65 3.40 1.50 -0.10
N TRP A 66 3.06 2.46 0.76
CA TRP A 66 3.91 3.64 1.01
C TRP A 66 5.08 3.32 1.95
N GLN A 67 4.86 2.45 2.94
CA GLN A 67 5.91 2.00 3.85
C GLN A 67 6.91 1.07 3.16
N HIS A 68 6.40 0.28 2.22
CA HIS A 68 7.13 -0.69 1.42
C HIS A 68 7.04 -0.31 -0.07
N PRO A 69 7.72 0.77 -0.49
CA PRO A 69 7.57 1.31 -1.84
C PRO A 69 8.28 0.50 -2.91
N THR A 70 8.98 -0.60 -2.57
CA THR A 70 9.72 -1.43 -3.51
C THR A 70 9.14 -2.84 -3.59
N ILE A 71 9.43 -3.55 -4.69
CA ILE A 71 8.97 -4.92 -4.91
C ILE A 71 9.54 -5.85 -3.85
N ASP A 72 10.82 -5.71 -3.53
CA ASP A 72 11.50 -6.58 -2.57
C ASP A 72 10.91 -6.46 -1.16
N ASP A 73 10.71 -5.22 -0.71
CA ASP A 73 10.23 -4.89 0.62
C ASP A 73 8.77 -5.31 0.80
N LEU A 74 7.93 -5.15 -0.25
CA LEU A 74 6.55 -5.62 -0.24
C LEU A 74 6.47 -7.15 -0.21
N VAL A 75 7.34 -7.84 -0.96
CA VAL A 75 7.38 -9.31 -0.98
C VAL A 75 7.88 -9.87 0.34
N GLU A 76 8.92 -9.27 0.93
CA GLU A 76 9.39 -9.62 2.26
C GLU A 76 8.28 -9.43 3.29
N PHE A 77 7.57 -8.31 3.23
CA PHE A 77 6.43 -8.02 4.09
C PHE A 77 5.28 -9.03 3.96
N LEU A 78 5.00 -9.52 2.76
CA LEU A 78 3.95 -10.52 2.53
C LEU A 78 4.36 -11.94 2.91
N THR A 79 5.64 -12.26 2.75
CA THR A 79 6.18 -13.56 3.15
C THR A 79 6.55 -13.62 4.64
N ASN A 80 6.64 -12.48 5.31
CA ASN A 80 6.84 -12.41 6.74
C ASN A 80 5.54 -12.76 7.49
N PRO A 81 5.49 -13.89 8.22
CA PRO A 81 4.29 -14.29 8.96
C PRO A 81 3.92 -13.33 10.10
N GLU A 82 4.88 -12.56 10.62
CA GLU A 82 4.63 -11.61 11.71
C GLU A 82 3.95 -10.31 11.22
N ALA A 83 4.11 -9.98 9.94
CA ALA A 83 3.53 -8.80 9.32
C ALA A 83 1.99 -8.84 9.25
N GLY A 84 1.41 -10.04 9.11
CA GLY A 84 -0.05 -10.23 9.03
C GLY A 84 -0.81 -9.89 10.31
N ASN A 85 -0.12 -9.82 11.47
CA ASN A 85 -0.77 -9.54 12.76
C ASN A 85 -0.94 -8.04 13.03
N ARG A 86 -0.25 -7.15 12.29
CA ARG A 86 -0.28 -5.70 12.55
C ARG A 86 -1.32 -4.93 11.74
N ALA A 87 -1.76 -5.50 10.61
CA ALA A 87 -2.74 -4.86 9.73
C ALA A 87 -4.16 -4.79 10.33
N VAL A 88 -4.48 -5.65 11.33
CA VAL A 88 -5.78 -5.62 12.03
C VAL A 88 -5.91 -4.51 13.07
N GLU A 89 -4.85 -3.74 13.34
CA GLU A 89 -4.88 -2.62 14.30
C GLU A 89 -4.99 -1.24 13.63
N SER A 90 -4.84 -1.17 12.29
CA SER A 90 -5.03 0.06 11.50
C SER A 90 -6.39 0.05 10.79
N GLY A 91 -7.43 -0.18 11.57
CA GLY A 91 -8.82 -0.23 11.13
C GLY A 91 -9.76 0.36 12.19
N ASP A 92 -9.32 1.39 12.91
CA ASP A 92 -10.28 2.28 13.53
C ASP A 92 -10.99 3.06 12.40
N SER A 93 -12.33 2.99 12.43
CA SER A 93 -13.27 3.67 11.53
C SER A 93 -13.55 3.00 10.18
N VAL A 94 -14.21 1.83 10.21
CA VAL A 94 -15.31 1.58 9.26
C VAL A 94 -16.40 2.62 9.52
N VAL A 95 -16.25 3.80 8.90
CA VAL A 95 -17.39 4.70 8.68
C VAL A 95 -18.28 3.99 7.67
N ARG A 96 -19.33 3.35 8.19
CA ARG A 96 -20.50 2.98 7.40
C ARG A 96 -20.95 4.23 6.64
N SER A 97 -21.07 4.10 5.33
CA SER A 97 -21.55 5.14 4.43
C SER A 97 -22.86 5.73 4.93
N ASP A 98 -22.82 7.02 5.25
CA ASP A 98 -23.93 7.97 5.08
C ASP A 98 -23.37 9.40 5.02
N GLU A 99 -23.00 9.84 3.80
CA GLU A 99 -22.94 11.25 3.35
C GLU A 99 -21.92 12.21 4.06
N PRO A 100 -21.63 13.44 3.54
CA PRO A 100 -20.39 13.73 2.82
C PRO A 100 -19.55 14.88 3.45
N ILE A 101 -18.29 15.03 3.01
CA ILE A 101 -17.37 16.17 3.31
C ILE A 101 -16.94 16.31 4.78
N ALA A 102 -15.73 15.82 5.07
CA ALA A 102 -14.99 16.27 6.26
C ALA A 102 -14.08 17.45 5.88
N VAL A 103 -14.49 18.65 6.30
CA VAL A 103 -13.62 19.81 6.42
C VAL A 103 -12.63 19.53 7.56
N VAL A 104 -11.35 19.35 7.25
CA VAL A 104 -10.30 19.33 8.28
C VAL A 104 -10.06 20.77 8.73
N GLY A 105 -10.70 21.14 9.85
CA GLY A 105 -10.46 22.41 10.53
C GLY A 105 -9.02 22.48 11.05
N MET A 106 -8.25 23.45 10.58
CA MET A 106 -7.03 23.90 11.26
C MET A 106 -7.42 24.67 12.51
N GLY A 107 -7.61 23.96 13.61
CA GLY A 107 -7.77 24.51 14.95
C GLY A 107 -6.41 24.75 15.61
N CYS A 108 -5.58 25.65 15.08
CA CYS A 108 -4.47 26.20 15.87
C CYS A 108 -5.01 27.33 16.74
N ARG A 109 -5.37 26.97 17.97
CA ARG A 109 -5.66 27.87 19.09
C ARG A 109 -4.42 28.71 19.39
N LEU A 110 -4.45 30.01 19.09
CA LEU A 110 -3.40 30.95 19.49
C LEU A 110 -3.49 31.16 21.02
N PRO A 111 -2.43 30.86 21.80
CA PRO A 111 -2.46 31.06 23.25
C PRO A 111 -2.29 32.54 23.62
N GLY A 112 -3.24 33.02 24.41
CA GLY A 112 -3.11 33.99 25.52
C GLY A 112 -2.06 35.11 25.47
N GLY A 113 -2.58 36.34 25.55
CA GLY A 113 -2.05 37.36 26.45
C GLY A 113 -0.95 38.25 25.88
N VAL A 114 -1.35 39.34 25.22
CA VAL A 114 -0.51 40.55 25.15
C VAL A 114 -1.17 41.64 25.99
N ASP A 115 -0.40 42.08 26.98
CA ASP A 115 -0.64 43.20 27.89
C ASP A 115 -0.51 44.53 27.14
N GLY A 116 -1.33 45.51 27.49
CA GLY A 116 -1.36 46.87 26.90
C GLY A 116 -2.64 47.62 27.19
#